data_AF-A0AAD2ZE15-F1
#
_entry.id   AF-A0AAD2ZE15-F1
#
_cell.length_a   1.000
_cell.length_b   1.000
_cell.length_c   1.000
_cell.angle_alpha   90.00
_cell.angle_beta   90.00
_cell.angle_gamma   90.00
#
_symmetry.space_group_name_H-M   'P 1'
#
loop_
_entity.id
_entity.type
_entity.pdbx_description
1 polymer ?
#
loop_
_entity_poly.entity_id
_entity_poly.type
_entity_poly.pdbx_seq_one_letter_code
_entity_poly.pdbx_strand_id
1 'polypeptide(L)'
;MASGDLVRYVITVMLHEDTLTEINELNNYLTRDGFLLTMTDDEGNIHELGTNTFGLISTQSEEEIRELVSGLTQSATGKDPEITITTWEEWNSNRK
;
A
#
# COMPACT_ATOMS: atom_id res chain seq x y z
N MET A 1 1.84 0.90 -23.42
CA MET A 1 3.25 0.81 -22.97
C MET A 1 3.34 1.71 -21.75
N ALA A 2 3.43 1.15 -20.54
CA ALA A 2 3.63 1.96 -19.35
C ALA A 2 5.13 2.30 -19.29
N SER A 3 5.46 3.50 -19.75
CA SER A 3 6.78 4.11 -19.61
C SER A 3 6.70 5.17 -18.51
N GLY A 4 6.33 4.74 -17.30
CA GLY A 4 6.39 5.57 -16.10
C GLY A 4 7.73 5.40 -15.41
N ASP A 5 8.18 6.43 -14.68
CA ASP A 5 9.32 6.30 -13.77
C ASP A 5 9.00 5.25 -12.70
N LEU A 6 10.03 4.52 -12.26
CA LEU A 6 9.87 3.55 -11.19
C LEU A 6 9.77 4.30 -9.85
N VAL A 7 8.58 4.32 -9.25
CA VAL A 7 8.31 5.04 -8.01
C VAL A 7 8.06 4.07 -6.86
N ARG A 8 8.53 4.45 -5.68
CA ARG A 8 8.27 3.77 -4.41
C ARG A 8 7.09 4.45 -3.73
N TYR A 9 5.95 3.78 -3.66
CA TYR A 9 4.75 4.28 -3.01
C TYR A 9 4.55 3.66 -1.63
N VAL A 10 3.92 4.43 -0.74
CA VAL A 10 3.35 3.97 0.52
C VAL A 10 1.85 4.21 0.47
N ILE A 11 1.09 3.14 0.70
CA ILE A 11 -0.36 3.08 0.58
C ILE A 11 -0.94 2.76 1.95
N THR A 12 -1.83 3.62 2.45
CA THR A 12 -2.61 3.36 3.67
C THR A 12 -4.06 3.11 3.30
N VAL A 13 -4.62 2.00 3.79
CA VAL A 13 -5.98 1.53 3.48
C VAL A 13 -6.82 1.55 4.76
N MET A 14 -7.79 2.43 4.86
CA MET A 14 -8.67 2.50 6.02
C MET A 14 -10.05 1.95 5.69
N LEU A 15 -10.54 0.98 6.47
CA LEU A 15 -11.92 0.51 6.36
C LEU A 15 -12.76 1.15 7.47
N HIS A 16 -14.02 1.43 7.17
CA HIS A 16 -14.96 1.75 8.24
C HIS A 16 -15.23 0.46 9.05
N GLU A 17 -14.93 0.50 10.35
CA GLU A 17 -15.11 -0.62 11.29
C GLU A 17 -14.24 -1.85 10.94
N ASP A 18 -12.92 -1.74 11.05
CA ASP A 18 -11.98 -2.86 10.82
C ASP A 18 -12.12 -3.96 11.89
N THR A 19 -12.37 -5.19 11.46
CA THR A 19 -12.17 -6.38 12.31
C THR A 19 -10.79 -6.99 12.07
N LEU A 20 -10.27 -7.73 13.06
CA LEU A 20 -9.01 -8.47 12.91
C LEU A 20 -9.04 -9.45 11.73
N THR A 21 -10.20 -10.00 11.39
CA THR A 21 -10.35 -10.87 10.22
C THR A 21 -10.12 -10.11 8.93
N GLU A 22 -10.71 -8.92 8.78
CA GLU A 22 -10.57 -8.10 7.57
C GLU A 22 -9.16 -7.58 7.38
N ILE A 23 -8.48 -7.20 8.46
CA ILE A 23 -7.06 -6.81 8.41
C ILE A 23 -6.20 -7.98 7.89
N ASN A 24 -6.47 -9.21 8.35
CA ASN A 24 -5.75 -10.40 7.88
C ASN A 24 -6.03 -10.71 6.41
N GLU A 25 -7.30 -10.64 5.98
CA GLU A 25 -7.66 -10.85 4.57
C GLU A 25 -7.02 -9.78 3.68
N LEU A 26 -7.07 -8.51 4.07
CA LEU A 26 -6.44 -7.42 3.33
C LEU A 26 -4.93 -7.64 3.18
N ASN A 27 -4.24 -8.02 4.27
CA ASN A 27 -2.82 -8.36 4.23
C ASN A 27 -2.55 -9.51 3.25
N ASN A 28 -3.35 -10.57 3.28
CA ASN A 28 -3.19 -11.73 2.39
C ASN A 28 -3.35 -11.36 0.91
N TYR A 29 -4.38 -10.56 0.58
CA TYR A 29 -4.63 -10.14 -0.80
C TYR A 29 -3.51 -9.22 -1.32
N LEU A 30 -3.16 -8.18 -0.57
CA LEU A 30 -2.17 -7.21 -1.02
C LEU A 30 -0.76 -7.83 -1.11
N THR A 31 -0.34 -8.61 -0.11
CA THR A 31 0.99 -9.24 -0.17
C THR A 31 1.11 -10.26 -1.30
N ARG A 32 0.02 -10.96 -1.65
CA ARG A 32 -0.02 -11.85 -2.81
C ARG A 32 0.07 -11.11 -4.14
N ASP A 33 -0.41 -9.88 -4.20
CA ASP A 33 -0.34 -9.01 -5.38
C ASP A 33 1.00 -8.24 -5.47
N GLY A 34 1.94 -8.49 -4.54
CA GLY A 34 3.29 -7.93 -4.57
C GLY A 34 3.48 -6.68 -3.72
N PHE A 35 2.50 -6.31 -2.90
CA PHE A 35 2.66 -5.24 -1.92
C PHE A 35 3.54 -5.71 -0.75
N LEU A 36 4.30 -4.77 -0.19
CA LEU A 36 5.30 -5.01 0.83
C LEU A 36 4.82 -4.53 2.20
N LEU A 37 5.18 -5.24 3.27
CA LEU A 37 4.93 -4.79 4.66
C LEU A 37 6.09 -3.95 5.22
N THR A 38 7.23 -3.99 4.52
CA THR A 38 8.44 -3.27 4.87
C THR A 38 9.01 -2.59 3.63
N MET A 39 9.71 -1.49 3.85
CA MET A 39 10.44 -0.78 2.80
C MET A 39 11.89 -0.62 3.22
N THR A 40 12.80 -0.77 2.26
CA THR A 40 14.23 -0.58 2.50
C THR A 40 14.64 0.78 1.99
N ASP A 41 15.32 1.57 2.82
CA ASP A 41 15.92 2.83 2.38
C ASP A 41 17.19 2.60 1.56
N ASP A 42 17.73 3.67 0.95
CA ASP A 42 18.91 3.59 0.11
C ASP A 42 20.22 3.28 0.89
N GLU A 43 20.18 3.34 2.23
CA GLU A 43 21.27 2.91 3.12
C GLU A 43 21.16 1.41 3.49
N GLY A 44 20.07 0.75 3.10
CA GLY A 44 19.81 -0.66 3.37
C GLY A 44 19.06 -0.93 4.67
N ASN A 45 18.56 0.09 5.38
CA ASN A 45 17.78 -0.11 6.59
C ASN A 45 16.34 -0.49 6.24
N ILE A 46 15.82 -1.49 6.95
CA ILE A 46 14.45 -1.97 6.79
C ILE A 46 13.53 -1.18 7.72
N HIS A 47 12.43 -0.68 7.17
CA HIS A 47 11.41 0.07 7.88
C HIS A 47 10.08 -0.68 7.84
N GLU A 48 9.50 -0.95 9.01
CA GLU A 48 8.12 -1.42 9.12
C GLU A 48 7.14 -0.28 8.84
N LEU A 49 6.13 -0.57 8.00
CA LEU A 49 5.15 0.41 7.56
C LEU A 49 3.97 0.58 8.54
N GLY A 50 3.67 -0.46 9.32
CA GLY A 50 2.61 -0.47 10.32
C GLY A 50 1.29 -1.04 9.81
N THR A 51 0.26 -0.99 10.65
CA THR A 51 -1.06 -1.54 10.36
C THR A 51 -1.66 -0.87 9.14
N ASN A 52 -2.29 -1.67 8.27
CA ASN A 52 -3.00 -1.20 7.07
C ASN A 52 -2.16 -0.34 6.12
N THR A 53 -0.83 -0.43 6.20
CA THR A 53 0.09 0.38 5.41
C THR A 53 1.04 -0.54 4.64
N PHE A 54 1.16 -0.28 3.35
CA PHE A 54 1.81 -1.17 2.40
C PHE A 54 2.72 -0.41 1.45
N GLY A 55 3.83 -1.03 1.07
CA GLY A 55 4.76 -0.51 0.08
C GLY A 55 4.46 -1.08 -1.29
N LEU A 56 4.62 -0.29 -2.35
CA LEU A 56 4.54 -0.77 -3.72
C LEU A 56 5.61 -0.08 -4.57
N ILE A 57 6.38 -0.87 -5.31
CA ILE A 57 7.35 -0.36 -6.28
C ILE A 57 6.73 -0.56 -7.66
N SER A 58 6.29 0.52 -8.30
CA SER A 58 5.54 0.43 -9.55
C SER A 58 5.83 1.61 -10.48
N THR A 59 5.58 1.38 -11.77
CA THR A 59 5.56 2.43 -12.82
C THR A 59 4.14 2.95 -13.08
N GLN A 60 3.15 2.40 -12.39
CA GLN A 60 1.76 2.83 -12.45
C GLN A 60 1.56 4.19 -11.80
N SER A 61 0.57 4.91 -12.30
CA SER A 61 0.11 6.18 -11.75
C SER A 61 -0.62 5.97 -10.42
N GLU A 62 -0.70 6.99 -9.56
CA GLU A 62 -1.45 6.92 -8.30
C GLU A 62 -2.92 6.54 -8.50
N GLU A 63 -3.55 7.00 -9.58
CA GLU A 63 -4.92 6.63 -9.93
C GLU A 63 -5.05 5.13 -10.22
N GLU A 64 -4.15 4.56 -11.04
CA GLU A 64 -4.14 3.13 -11.36
C GLU A 64 -3.89 2.27 -10.11
N ILE A 65 -2.99 2.73 -9.22
CA ILE A 65 -2.73 2.07 -7.94
C ILE A 65 -3.95 2.15 -7.03
N ARG A 66 -4.64 3.30 -6.98
CA ARG A 66 -5.86 3.47 -6.18
C ARG A 66 -6.97 2.54 -6.67
N GLU A 67 -7.17 2.42 -7.99
CA GLU A 67 -8.15 1.49 -8.56
C GLU A 67 -7.79 0.03 -8.24
N LEU A 68 -6.52 -0.34 -8.36
CA LEU A 68 -6.03 -1.68 -8.00
C LEU A 68 -6.29 -2.00 -6.53
N VAL A 69 -5.85 -1.13 -5.63
CA VAL A 69 -5.99 -1.33 -4.18
C VAL A 69 -7.47 -1.40 -3.81
N SER A 70 -8.31 -0.52 -4.37
CA SER A 70 -9.76 -0.55 -4.13
C SER A 70 -10.38 -1.88 -4.55
N GLY A 71 -10.02 -2.40 -5.73
CA GLY A 71 -10.53 -3.69 -6.22
C GLY A 71 -10.07 -4.88 -5.37
N LEU A 72 -8.81 -4.88 -4.93
CA LEU A 72 -8.26 -5.91 -4.04
C LEU A 72 -8.94 -5.88 -2.67
N THR A 73 -9.12 -4.68 -2.09
CA THR A 73 -9.81 -4.52 -0.81
C THR A 73 -11.26 -4.96 -0.89
N GLN A 74 -12.00 -4.56 -1.93
CA GLN A 74 -13.38 -5.01 -2.11
C GLN A 74 -13.47 -6.54 -2.28
N SER A 75 -12.50 -7.16 -2.94
CA SER A 75 -12.44 -8.62 -3.08
C SER A 75 -12.14 -9.33 -1.75
N ALA A 76 -11.32 -8.70 -0.90
CA ALA A 76 -10.93 -9.26 0.40
C ALA A 76 -11.99 -9.09 1.48
N THR A 77 -12.67 -7.93 1.52
CA THR A 77 -13.50 -7.53 2.66
C THR A 77 -14.94 -7.18 2.28
N GLY A 78 -15.23 -7.00 0.99
CA GLY A 78 -16.53 -6.52 0.51
C GLY A 78 -16.81 -5.05 0.84
N LYS A 79 -15.81 -4.30 1.32
CA LYS A 79 -15.93 -2.89 1.72
C LYS A 79 -15.21 -1.96 0.74
N ASP A 80 -15.68 -0.72 0.69
CA ASP A 80 -15.01 0.39 0.04
C ASP A 80 -14.01 1.05 1.02
N PRO A 81 -12.70 1.01 0.73
CA PRO A 81 -11.70 1.66 1.58
C PRO A 81 -11.57 3.16 1.32
N GLU A 82 -11.11 3.89 2.33
CA GLU A 82 -10.41 5.15 2.15
C GLU A 82 -8.92 4.87 1.88
N ILE A 83 -8.42 5.33 0.74
CA ILE A 83 -7.05 5.03 0.29
C ILE A 83 -6.24 6.33 0.22
N THR A 84 -5.18 6.38 1.04
CA THR A 84 -4.15 7.41 0.95
C THR A 84 -2.91 6.82 0.28
N ILE A 85 -2.40 7.53 -0.73
CA ILE A 85 -1.16 7.17 -1.44
C ILE A 85 -0.21 8.34 -1.29
N THR A 86 1.04 8.04 -0.98
CA THR A 86 2.15 9.01 -0.92
C THR A 86 3.41 8.33 -1.43
N THR A 87 4.43 9.12 -1.77
CA THR A 87 5.75 8.56 -2.08
C THR A 87 6.46 8.09 -0.81
N TRP A 88 7.37 7.13 -0.97
CA TRP A 88 8.25 6.67 0.11
C TRP A 88 9.04 7.83 0.73
N GLU A 89 9.58 8.71 -0.10
CA GLU A 89 10.35 9.88 0.33
C GLU A 89 9.54 10.82 1.23
N GLU A 90 8.29 11.12 0.85
CA GLU A 90 7.38 11.94 1.66
C GLU A 90 6.98 11.24 2.96
N TRP A 91 6.58 9.97 2.89
CA TRP A 91 6.18 9.20 4.05
C TRP A 91 7.31 9.07 5.07
N ASN A 92 8.52 8.74 4.62
CA ASN A 92 9.68 8.56 5.49
C ASN A 92 10.14 9.89 6.11
N SER A 93 9.99 11.00 5.40
CA SER A 93 10.31 12.33 5.93
C SER A 93 9.35 12.76 7.05
N ASN A 94 8.06 12.42 6.93
CA ASN A 94 7.03 12.76 7.93
C ASN A 94 7.12 11.93 9.23
N ARG A 95 7.93 10.86 9.26
CA ARG A 95 8.16 10.03 10.46
C ARG A 95 9.26 10.56 11.39
N LYS A 96 10.10 11.49 10.91
CA LYS A 96 11.25 12.01 11.66
C LYS A 96 10.89 13.07 12.69
#